data_AF-A0A969ILW6-F1
#
_entry.id   AF-A0A969ILW6-F1
#
_cell.length_a   1.000
_cell.length_b   1.000
_cell.length_c   1.000
_cell.angle_alpha   90.00
_cell.angle_beta   90.00
_cell.angle_gamma   90.00
#
_symmetry.space_group_name_H-M   'P 1'
#
loop_
_entity.id
_entity.type
_entity.pdbx_description
1 polymer ?
#
loop_
_entity_poly.entity_id
_entity_poly.type
_entity_poly.pdbx_seq_one_letter_code
_entity_poly.pdbx_strand_id
1 'polypeptide(L)'
;MHRYMRAQAFAQQLKPLHAFPGENVGDGLLEELEALRLVVPRLRLRFPDSVARKLWLDRYPDRTMRHEVEPDGGRWDAAVELSNALYRWANHRVYGFSAHPFDDLDPRFTDFVQNPKDQTFVPWKDMAVDISLLADTQTPSANSVRHEVPTPLGSFSSLKALMKRLLRRVYSGSADKKSPSTDSSNVEAYYSSWQVLLAAEVADMGIHCRVNLADDDIRARCVAAVRARRIPEGSSVLTLGDPVLCMLSFQEHEQMLNAVVWFAEETHRALNRIARHHSGRSLLTGEEQQHYRDARRRAAADAAERFAVGSAQLTELCRFLARRWSCWDGKGRPCVASAYKDFLADTVNLPIQLRHVREMFFLR
;
A
#
# COMPACT_ATOMS: atom_id res chain seq x y z
N MET A 1 7.41 -9.63 3.53
CA MET A 1 6.80 -8.93 2.37
C MET A 1 5.40 -9.48 2.14
N HIS A 2 4.53 -8.68 1.52
CA HIS A 2 3.12 -8.99 1.24
C HIS A 2 2.76 -8.52 -0.17
N ARG A 3 2.16 -9.41 -0.96
CA ARG A 3 1.62 -9.11 -2.29
C ARG A 3 0.41 -8.18 -2.23
N TYR A 4 -0.43 -8.38 -1.22
CA TYR A 4 -1.68 -7.66 -0.99
C TYR A 4 -1.70 -7.14 0.45
N MET A 5 -1.23 -5.91 0.63
CA MET A 5 -1.18 -5.20 1.89
C MET A 5 -2.31 -4.18 1.96
N ARG A 6 -3.17 -4.30 2.96
CA ARG A 6 -4.22 -3.31 3.23
C ARG A 6 -3.66 -1.91 3.41
N ALA A 7 -4.42 -0.87 3.04
CA ALA A 7 -4.02 0.53 3.16
C ALA A 7 -3.49 0.88 4.56
N GLN A 8 -4.18 0.42 5.61
CA GLN A 8 -3.74 0.64 6.99
C GLN A 8 -2.38 -0.01 7.28
N ALA A 9 -2.16 -1.25 6.83
CA ALA A 9 -0.87 -1.93 6.99
C ALA A 9 0.24 -1.25 6.18
N PHE A 10 -0.10 -0.73 4.99
CA PHE A 10 0.82 0.06 4.16
C PHE A 10 1.25 1.35 4.86
N ALA A 11 0.32 2.10 5.42
CA ALA A 11 0.61 3.26 6.24
C ALA A 11 1.48 2.89 7.46
N GLN A 12 1.20 1.78 8.13
CA GLN A 12 2.02 1.30 9.25
C GLN A 12 3.45 0.95 8.84
N GLN A 13 3.67 0.41 7.64
CA GLN A 13 5.00 0.12 7.11
C GLN A 13 5.76 1.38 6.70
N LEU A 14 5.07 2.47 6.32
CA LEU A 14 5.71 3.75 6.02
C LEU A 14 6.20 4.50 7.26
N LYS A 15 5.50 4.39 8.40
CA LYS A 15 5.86 5.06 9.65
C LYS A 15 7.32 4.83 10.08
N PRO A 16 7.85 3.60 10.18
CA PRO A 16 9.23 3.36 10.62
C PRO A 16 10.28 3.83 9.61
N LEU A 17 9.91 4.11 8.36
CA LEU A 17 10.84 4.64 7.36
C LEU A 17 11.16 6.12 7.58
N HIS A 18 10.32 6.84 8.34
CA HIS A 18 10.43 8.29 8.55
C HIS A 18 10.57 9.08 7.23
N ALA A 19 10.00 8.54 6.15
CA ALA A 19 10.11 9.14 4.81
C ALA A 19 9.26 10.41 4.70
N PHE A 20 8.09 10.42 5.35
CA PHE A 20 7.20 11.58 5.42
C PHE A 20 7.34 12.28 6.79
N PRO A 21 7.49 13.62 6.83
CA PRO A 21 7.60 14.36 8.08
C PRO A 21 6.24 14.44 8.82
N GLY A 22 6.21 14.01 10.09
CA GLY A 22 5.08 14.19 11.01
C GLY A 22 4.20 12.96 11.25
N GLU A 23 3.17 13.12 12.09
CA GLU A 23 2.18 12.07 12.47
C GLU A 23 1.20 11.71 11.34
N ASN A 24 1.31 12.34 10.17
CA ASN A 24 0.29 12.35 9.11
C ASN A 24 0.35 11.14 8.16
N VAL A 25 0.97 10.03 8.58
CA VAL A 25 0.94 8.78 7.81
C VAL A 25 -0.38 8.07 8.11
N GLY A 26 -1.39 8.35 7.28
CA GLY A 26 -2.74 7.81 7.36
C GLY A 26 -3.49 7.95 6.03
N ASP A 27 -4.81 7.76 6.06
CA ASP A 27 -5.64 7.64 4.85
C ASP A 27 -5.55 8.86 3.92
N GLY A 28 -5.51 10.08 4.48
CA GLY A 28 -5.38 11.30 3.68
C GLY A 28 -4.08 11.35 2.85
N LEU A 29 -2.96 10.89 3.40
CA LEU A 29 -1.69 10.82 2.64
C LEU A 29 -1.80 9.81 1.49
N LEU A 30 -2.39 8.64 1.74
CA LEU A 30 -2.53 7.60 0.72
C LEU A 30 -3.48 8.04 -0.39
N GLU A 31 -4.59 8.67 -0.04
CA GLU A 31 -5.54 9.26 -0.98
C GLU A 31 -4.84 10.32 -1.86
N GLU A 32 -3.98 11.17 -1.29
CA GLU A 32 -3.21 12.16 -2.05
C GLU A 32 -2.18 11.55 -2.99
N LEU A 33 -1.43 10.54 -2.53
CA LEU A 33 -0.47 9.82 -3.35
C LEU A 33 -1.16 9.12 -4.54
N GLU A 34 -2.36 8.59 -4.32
CA GLU A 34 -3.17 7.97 -5.35
C GLU A 34 -3.74 9.00 -6.33
N ALA A 35 -4.27 10.12 -5.82
CA ALA A 35 -4.80 11.21 -6.64
C ALA A 35 -3.75 11.76 -7.61
N LEU A 36 -2.49 11.83 -7.18
CA LEU A 36 -1.35 12.24 -7.98
C LEU A 36 -0.77 11.11 -8.84
N ARG A 37 -1.34 9.90 -8.77
CA ARG A 37 -0.85 8.68 -9.46
C ARG A 37 0.60 8.33 -9.13
N LEU A 38 1.09 8.78 -7.97
CA LEU A 38 2.46 8.50 -7.51
C LEU A 38 2.57 7.11 -6.88
N VAL A 39 1.52 6.71 -6.15
CA VAL A 39 1.35 5.36 -5.62
C VAL A 39 -0.08 4.93 -5.88
N VAL A 40 -0.27 3.99 -6.79
CA VAL A 40 -1.58 3.47 -7.16
C VAL A 40 -1.78 2.10 -6.52
N PRO A 41 -2.89 1.83 -5.81
CA PRO A 41 -3.13 0.50 -5.26
C PRO A 41 -3.08 -0.55 -6.37
N ARG A 42 -2.48 -1.72 -6.08
CA ARG A 42 -2.43 -2.86 -6.99
C ARG A 42 -3.84 -3.36 -7.32
N LEU A 43 -4.71 -3.35 -6.32
CA LEU A 43 -6.07 -3.82 -6.40
C LEU A 43 -6.93 -3.02 -5.43
N ARG A 44 -8.19 -2.78 -5.78
CA ARG A 44 -9.19 -2.22 -4.87
C ARG A 44 -10.36 -3.17 -4.79
N LEU A 45 -10.68 -3.60 -3.58
CA LEU A 45 -11.92 -4.31 -3.29
C LEU A 45 -13.00 -3.27 -3.05
N ARG A 46 -14.08 -3.31 -3.81
CA ARG A 46 -15.25 -2.46 -3.64
C ARG A 46 -16.50 -3.27 -3.92
N PHE A 47 -17.30 -3.50 -2.88
CA PHE A 47 -18.63 -4.08 -3.06
C PHE A 47 -19.59 -3.03 -3.64
N PRO A 48 -20.54 -3.43 -4.52
CA PRO A 48 -21.68 -2.61 -4.86
C PRO A 48 -22.42 -2.12 -3.62
N ASP A 49 -22.99 -0.93 -3.66
CA ASP A 49 -23.60 -0.29 -2.48
C ASP A 49 -24.70 -1.16 -1.83
N SER A 50 -25.51 -1.86 -2.63
CA SER A 50 -26.53 -2.81 -2.16
C SER A 50 -25.94 -3.97 -1.37
N VAL A 51 -24.82 -4.53 -1.84
CA VAL A 51 -24.07 -5.62 -1.19
C VAL A 51 -23.42 -5.12 0.09
N ALA A 52 -22.78 -3.95 0.05
CA ALA A 52 -22.14 -3.34 1.22
C ALA A 52 -23.15 -3.05 2.35
N ARG A 53 -24.33 -2.50 2.01
CA ARG A 53 -25.43 -2.31 2.97
C ARG A 53 -25.89 -3.63 3.59
N LYS A 54 -25.96 -4.70 2.80
CA LYS A 54 -26.33 -6.02 3.32
C LYS A 54 -25.26 -6.61 4.24
N LEU A 55 -23.99 -6.55 3.86
CA LEU A 55 -22.86 -6.94 4.74
C LEU A 55 -22.83 -6.15 6.06
N TRP A 56 -23.35 -4.93 6.04
CA TRP A 56 -23.54 -4.14 7.26
C TRP A 56 -24.73 -4.65 8.08
N LEU A 57 -25.89 -4.89 7.45
CA LEU A 57 -27.08 -5.42 8.12
C LEU A 57 -26.86 -6.80 8.75
N ASP A 58 -26.06 -7.67 8.14
CA ASP A 58 -25.67 -8.96 8.72
C ASP A 58 -24.97 -8.81 10.09
N ARG A 59 -24.29 -7.68 10.32
CA ARG A 59 -23.66 -7.34 11.61
C ARG A 59 -24.63 -6.66 12.58
N TYR A 60 -25.74 -6.12 12.08
CA TYR A 60 -26.75 -5.35 12.83
C TYR A 60 -28.17 -5.72 12.37
N PRO A 61 -28.63 -6.96 12.65
CA PRO A 61 -29.86 -7.52 12.08
C PRO A 61 -31.15 -6.85 12.59
N ASP A 62 -31.06 -6.05 13.65
CA ASP A 62 -32.15 -5.28 14.24
C ASP A 62 -32.47 -3.97 13.50
N ARG A 63 -31.70 -3.65 12.44
CA ARG A 63 -31.78 -2.37 11.74
C ARG A 63 -32.45 -2.51 10.37
N THR A 64 -33.10 -1.43 9.92
CA THR A 64 -33.69 -1.35 8.58
C THR A 64 -33.03 -0.25 7.78
N MET A 65 -32.49 -0.57 6.61
CA MET A 65 -31.82 0.40 5.72
C MET A 65 -32.82 1.25 4.96
N ARG A 66 -32.50 2.55 4.77
CA ARG A 66 -33.29 3.46 3.92
C ARG A 66 -33.20 3.11 2.44
N HIS A 67 -32.04 2.65 2.03
CA HIS A 67 -31.71 2.37 0.63
C HIS A 67 -31.80 0.88 0.33
N GLU A 68 -31.87 0.55 -0.96
CA GLU A 68 -31.96 -0.84 -1.44
C GLU A 68 -30.81 -1.71 -0.93
N VAL A 69 -31.15 -2.91 -0.49
CA VAL A 69 -30.26 -3.95 0.02
C VAL A 69 -30.23 -5.09 -0.99
N GLU A 70 -29.08 -5.73 -1.15
CA GLU A 70 -28.93 -6.85 -2.09
C GLU A 70 -29.92 -8.00 -1.80
N PRO A 71 -30.67 -8.52 -2.79
CA PRO A 71 -31.46 -9.72 -2.59
C PRO A 71 -30.55 -10.95 -2.34
N ASP A 72 -31.09 -12.03 -1.78
CA ASP A 72 -30.36 -13.31 -1.76
C ASP A 72 -30.17 -13.83 -3.19
N GLY A 73 -29.01 -14.41 -3.48
CA GLY A 73 -28.68 -14.94 -4.80
C GLY A 73 -27.18 -14.98 -5.07
N GLY A 74 -26.81 -15.36 -6.29
CA GLY A 74 -25.42 -15.68 -6.62
C GLY A 74 -24.41 -14.55 -6.39
N ARG A 75 -24.80 -13.28 -6.59
CA ARG A 75 -23.92 -12.13 -6.31
C ARG A 75 -23.70 -11.93 -4.82
N TRP A 76 -24.75 -12.11 -4.01
CA TRP A 76 -24.65 -12.08 -2.56
C TRP A 76 -23.76 -13.23 -2.04
N ASP A 77 -23.98 -14.45 -2.52
CA ASP A 77 -23.21 -15.62 -2.15
C ASP A 77 -21.72 -15.44 -2.46
N ALA A 78 -21.40 -14.91 -3.65
CA ALA A 78 -20.02 -14.61 -4.05
C ALA A 78 -19.37 -13.55 -3.15
N ALA A 79 -20.11 -12.51 -2.74
CA ALA A 79 -19.60 -11.49 -1.83
C ALA A 79 -19.28 -12.05 -0.44
N VAL A 80 -20.18 -12.88 0.10
CA VAL A 80 -19.98 -13.57 1.39
C VAL A 80 -18.80 -14.53 1.32
N GLU A 81 -18.68 -15.29 0.23
CA GLU A 81 -17.58 -16.22 0.00
C GLU A 81 -16.23 -15.50 -0.05
N LEU A 82 -16.12 -14.40 -0.83
CA LEU A 82 -14.91 -13.59 -0.91
C LEU A 82 -14.53 -12.97 0.44
N SER A 83 -15.51 -12.40 1.16
CA SER A 83 -15.32 -11.84 2.51
C SER A 83 -14.78 -12.89 3.47
N ASN A 84 -15.38 -14.09 3.48
CA ASN A 84 -14.93 -15.22 4.30
C ASN A 84 -13.54 -15.72 3.90
N ALA A 85 -13.22 -15.76 2.60
CA ALA A 85 -11.90 -16.16 2.12
C ALA A 85 -10.81 -15.18 2.57
N LEU A 86 -11.07 -13.88 2.47
CA LEU A 86 -10.18 -12.82 2.97
C LEU A 86 -10.01 -12.89 4.49
N TYR A 87 -11.09 -13.14 5.22
CA TYR A 87 -11.05 -13.32 6.67
C TYR A 87 -10.21 -14.53 7.08
N ARG A 88 -10.42 -15.70 6.46
CA ARG A 88 -9.63 -16.91 6.72
C ARG A 88 -8.15 -16.71 6.40
N TRP A 89 -7.86 -16.08 5.26
CA TRP A 89 -6.49 -15.76 4.86
C TRP A 89 -5.78 -14.85 5.88
N ALA A 90 -6.45 -13.77 6.31
CA ALA A 90 -5.91 -12.86 7.31
C ALA A 90 -5.70 -13.56 8.67
N ASN A 91 -6.58 -14.50 9.02
CA ASN A 91 -6.56 -15.26 10.27
C ASN A 91 -5.94 -16.66 10.12
N HIS A 92 -4.89 -16.77 9.29
CA HIS A 92 -4.25 -18.06 8.99
C HIS A 92 -3.81 -18.84 10.24
N ARG A 93 -3.50 -18.18 11.37
CA ARG A 93 -3.17 -18.88 12.63
C ARG A 93 -4.31 -19.80 13.11
N VAL A 94 -5.56 -19.42 12.88
CA VAL A 94 -6.76 -20.17 13.26
C VAL A 94 -7.19 -21.11 12.13
N TYR A 95 -7.24 -20.61 10.90
CA TYR A 95 -7.85 -21.32 9.76
C TYR A 95 -6.87 -22.10 8.88
N GLY A 96 -5.58 -22.11 9.21
CA GLY A 96 -4.57 -22.70 8.36
C GLY A 96 -4.04 -21.73 7.29
N PHE A 97 -3.02 -22.15 6.53
CA PHE A 97 -2.52 -21.33 5.43
C PHE A 97 -3.37 -21.62 4.19
N SER A 98 -3.97 -20.59 3.61
CA SER A 98 -4.67 -20.65 2.33
C SER A 98 -3.99 -19.73 1.31
N ALA A 99 -4.20 -19.99 0.02
CA ALA A 99 -3.85 -19.03 -1.03
C ALA A 99 -4.62 -17.72 -0.81
N HIS A 100 -4.07 -16.59 -1.29
CA HIS A 100 -4.82 -15.35 -1.25
C HIS A 100 -5.95 -15.45 -2.30
N PRO A 101 -7.20 -15.04 -2.02
CA PRO A 101 -8.29 -15.09 -3.00
C PRO A 101 -8.09 -14.18 -4.24
N PHE A 102 -6.98 -13.43 -4.31
CA PHE A 102 -6.61 -12.59 -5.46
C PHE A 102 -5.41 -13.17 -6.22
N ASP A 103 -4.88 -14.32 -5.79
CA ASP A 103 -3.80 -15.02 -6.48
C ASP A 103 -4.29 -15.79 -7.71
N ASP A 104 -5.55 -16.26 -7.65
CA ASP A 104 -6.34 -16.92 -8.69
C ASP A 104 -7.80 -16.49 -8.47
N LEU A 105 -8.18 -15.39 -9.13
CA LEU A 105 -9.44 -14.71 -8.86
C LEU A 105 -10.60 -15.51 -9.47
N ASP A 106 -11.50 -16.02 -8.62
CA ASP A 106 -12.75 -16.62 -9.10
C ASP A 106 -13.51 -15.59 -9.96
N PRO A 107 -13.95 -15.95 -11.19
CA PRO A 107 -14.67 -15.02 -12.06
C PRO A 107 -15.88 -14.36 -11.39
N ARG A 108 -16.54 -15.03 -10.44
CA ARG A 108 -17.68 -14.49 -9.65
C ARG A 108 -17.29 -13.30 -8.79
N PHE A 109 -16.00 -13.11 -8.48
CA PHE A 109 -15.50 -12.00 -7.66
C PHE A 109 -15.13 -10.77 -8.48
N THR A 110 -15.14 -10.86 -9.82
CA THR A 110 -14.71 -9.77 -10.71
C THR A 110 -15.49 -8.48 -10.47
N ASP A 111 -16.78 -8.58 -10.20
CA ASP A 111 -17.65 -7.43 -9.93
C ASP A 111 -17.26 -6.63 -8.67
N PHE A 112 -16.49 -7.24 -7.76
CA PHE A 112 -16.04 -6.62 -6.51
C PHE A 112 -14.61 -6.08 -6.61
N VAL A 113 -13.89 -6.43 -7.67
CA VAL A 113 -12.46 -6.16 -7.81
C VAL A 113 -12.23 -5.11 -8.88
N GLN A 114 -11.61 -4.01 -8.47
CA GLN A 114 -11.22 -2.92 -9.34
C GLN A 114 -9.71 -2.95 -9.54
N ASN A 115 -9.27 -2.58 -10.75
CA ASN A 115 -7.86 -2.29 -11.06
C ASN A 115 -7.66 -0.77 -11.13
N PRO A 116 -7.19 -0.11 -10.06
CA PRO A 116 -7.08 1.34 -10.03
C PRO A 116 -6.10 1.90 -11.08
N LYS A 117 -5.15 1.09 -11.58
CA LYS A 117 -4.20 1.50 -12.63
C LYS A 117 -4.93 2.00 -13.89
N ASP A 118 -6.03 1.35 -14.25
CA ASP A 118 -6.77 1.60 -15.49
C ASP A 118 -7.96 2.57 -15.30
N GLN A 119 -8.16 3.09 -14.09
CA GLN A 119 -9.32 3.91 -13.74
C GLN A 119 -8.91 5.34 -13.39
N THR A 120 -9.84 6.29 -13.57
CA THR A 120 -9.71 7.64 -13.02
C THR A 120 -9.78 7.58 -11.50
N PHE A 121 -8.95 8.37 -10.82
CA PHE A 121 -8.98 8.47 -9.37
C PHE A 121 -10.34 8.99 -8.88
N VAL A 122 -10.87 8.33 -7.85
CA VAL A 122 -12.08 8.75 -7.13
C VAL A 122 -11.69 8.94 -5.67
N PRO A 123 -11.99 10.11 -5.05
CA PRO A 123 -11.76 10.32 -3.63
C PRO A 123 -12.42 9.25 -2.77
N TRP A 124 -11.75 8.80 -1.71
CA TRP A 124 -12.18 7.69 -0.86
C TRP A 124 -13.51 7.99 -0.17
N LYS A 125 -13.71 9.25 0.24
CA LYS A 125 -14.98 9.74 0.77
C LYS A 125 -16.16 9.62 -0.22
N ASP A 126 -15.89 9.70 -1.52
CA ASP A 126 -16.92 9.63 -2.57
C ASP A 126 -17.20 8.16 -2.94
N MET A 127 -16.43 7.22 -2.38
CA MET A 127 -16.68 5.78 -2.48
C MET A 127 -17.40 5.20 -1.25
N ALA A 128 -17.61 6.01 -0.20
CA ALA A 128 -18.30 5.57 1.01
C ALA A 128 -19.76 5.23 0.72
N VAL A 129 -20.28 4.20 1.39
CA VAL A 129 -21.68 3.79 1.23
C VAL A 129 -22.55 4.47 2.27
N ASP A 130 -23.65 5.06 1.79
CA ASP A 130 -24.71 5.56 2.66
C ASP A 130 -25.43 4.37 3.32
N ILE A 131 -25.29 4.29 4.64
CA ILE A 131 -25.91 3.30 5.53
C ILE A 131 -27.00 3.93 6.39
N SER A 132 -27.59 5.04 5.94
CA SER A 132 -28.70 5.69 6.61
C SER A 132 -29.83 4.69 6.85
N LEU A 133 -30.24 4.60 8.11
CA LEU A 133 -31.38 3.78 8.50
C LEU A 133 -32.69 4.46 8.06
N LEU A 134 -33.71 3.67 7.73
CA LEU A 134 -35.08 4.17 7.78
C LEU A 134 -35.25 4.69 9.20
N ALA A 135 -35.50 5.98 9.34
CA ALA A 135 -35.68 6.56 10.66
C ALA A 135 -36.69 5.65 11.39
N ASP A 136 -36.30 5.12 12.55
CA ASP A 136 -37.29 4.74 13.54
C ASP A 136 -38.27 5.90 13.53
N THR A 137 -39.56 5.64 13.38
CA THR A 137 -40.61 6.63 13.60
C THR A 137 -40.54 7.07 15.06
N GLN A 138 -39.47 7.79 15.42
CA GLN A 138 -39.31 8.52 16.64
C GLN A 138 -40.16 9.75 16.44
N THR A 139 -41.27 9.72 17.14
CA THR A 139 -42.13 10.85 17.45
C THR A 139 -41.25 12.10 17.64
N PRO A 140 -41.49 13.19 16.90
CA PRO A 140 -40.59 14.33 16.85
C PRO A 140 -40.37 14.92 18.24
N SER A 141 -39.15 14.78 18.76
CA SER A 141 -38.67 15.61 19.87
C SER A 141 -38.29 16.96 19.31
N ALA A 142 -39.05 17.98 19.71
CA ALA A 142 -38.87 19.35 19.26
C ALA A 142 -37.53 19.94 19.73
N ASN A 143 -36.99 20.81 18.88
CA ASN A 143 -35.90 21.77 19.10
C ASN A 143 -34.46 21.30 18.81
N SER A 144 -33.92 21.75 17.67
CA SER A 144 -32.83 22.73 17.63
C SER A 144 -32.39 22.99 16.18
N VAL A 145 -32.72 24.18 15.65
CA VAL A 145 -32.27 24.64 14.33
C VAL A 145 -31.05 25.53 14.51
N ARG A 146 -29.90 25.14 13.93
CA ARG A 146 -28.74 26.02 13.73
C ARG A 146 -28.47 26.18 12.23
N HIS A 147 -28.42 27.43 11.79
CA HIS A 147 -28.05 27.82 10.43
C HIS A 147 -26.53 27.98 10.33
N GLU A 148 -25.90 27.32 9.38
CA GLU A 148 -24.54 27.62 8.92
C GLU A 148 -24.56 28.24 7.52
N VAL A 149 -23.79 29.31 7.35
CA VAL A 149 -23.68 30.12 6.13
C VAL A 149 -22.46 29.67 5.32
N PRO A 150 -22.56 29.47 4.00
CA PRO A 150 -21.42 29.06 3.18
C PRO A 150 -20.53 30.25 2.77
N THR A 151 -19.21 30.08 2.86
CA THR A 151 -18.21 31.04 2.36
C THR A 151 -17.68 30.61 0.98
N PRO A 152 -17.44 31.54 0.03
CA PRO A 152 -17.13 31.20 -1.35
C PRO A 152 -15.63 30.86 -1.59
N LEU A 153 -15.40 30.00 -2.57
CA LEU A 153 -14.08 29.47 -2.99
C LEU A 153 -13.40 30.40 -4.02
N GLY A 154 -12.19 30.88 -3.69
CA GLY A 154 -11.30 31.56 -4.64
C GLY A 154 -10.40 30.60 -5.43
N SER A 155 -9.93 31.06 -6.60
CA SER A 155 -9.04 30.40 -7.56
C SER A 155 -7.55 30.46 -7.15
N PHE A 156 -6.75 29.41 -7.39
CA PHE A 156 -5.33 29.34 -6.95
C PHE A 156 -4.40 28.59 -7.90
N SER A 157 -3.17 29.10 -8.07
CA SER A 157 -2.19 28.73 -9.11
C SER A 157 -0.81 28.27 -8.60
N SER A 158 -0.72 27.53 -7.47
CA SER A 158 0.58 27.04 -6.99
C SER A 158 0.55 25.69 -6.24
N LEU A 159 1.44 24.77 -6.63
CA LEU A 159 1.70 23.46 -6.00
C LEU A 159 1.99 23.57 -4.49
N LYS A 160 2.56 24.70 -4.03
CA LYS A 160 2.85 24.96 -2.62
C LYS A 160 1.59 25.35 -1.82
N ALA A 161 0.61 25.98 -2.48
CA ALA A 161 -0.70 26.28 -1.90
C ALA A 161 -1.56 25.00 -1.81
N LEU A 162 -1.38 24.07 -2.76
CA LEU A 162 -1.94 22.72 -2.71
C LEU A 162 -1.41 21.97 -1.47
N MET A 163 -0.09 21.79 -1.33
CA MET A 163 0.52 21.10 -0.17
C MET A 163 0.14 21.70 1.19
N LYS A 164 0.02 23.03 1.29
CA LYS A 164 -0.34 23.70 2.56
C LYS A 164 -1.83 23.52 2.93
N ARG A 165 -2.72 23.35 1.95
CA ARG A 165 -4.14 23.07 2.18
C ARG A 165 -4.40 21.58 2.42
N LEU A 166 -3.62 20.71 1.76
CA LEU A 166 -3.56 19.27 2.01
C LEU A 166 -3.22 19.00 3.48
N LEU A 167 -2.18 19.64 4.00
CA LEU A 167 -1.84 19.59 5.42
C LEU A 167 -2.97 20.11 6.33
N ARG A 168 -3.76 21.12 5.97
CA ARG A 168 -4.87 21.63 6.81
C ARG A 168 -6.14 20.78 6.79
N ARG A 169 -6.42 20.07 5.69
CA ARG A 169 -7.64 19.24 5.55
C ARG A 169 -7.55 17.93 6.34
N VAL A 170 -6.33 17.43 6.53
CA VAL A 170 -6.03 16.29 7.40
C VAL A 170 -6.31 16.58 8.89
N TYR A 171 -6.40 17.85 9.29
CA TYR A 171 -6.57 18.27 10.71
C TYR A 171 -8.00 18.58 11.16
N SER A 172 -9.06 18.36 10.36
CA SER A 172 -10.46 18.66 10.77
C SER A 172 -11.32 17.42 11.02
N GLY A 173 -10.78 16.42 11.73
CA GLY A 173 -11.55 15.29 12.26
C GLY A 173 -12.32 15.69 13.51
N SER A 174 -13.50 16.28 13.32
CA SER A 174 -14.43 16.66 14.39
C SER A 174 -14.95 15.41 15.13
N ALA A 175 -14.72 15.36 16.43
CA ALA A 175 -15.17 14.32 17.35
C ALA A 175 -16.65 14.51 17.73
N ASP A 176 -17.55 14.49 16.76
CA ASP A 176 -19.00 14.54 17.03
C ASP A 176 -19.56 13.12 17.06
N LYS A 177 -20.08 12.69 18.22
CA LYS A 177 -20.61 11.34 18.51
C LYS A 177 -21.96 11.07 17.83
N LYS A 178 -22.11 11.42 16.55
CA LYS A 178 -23.21 10.93 15.73
C LYS A 178 -22.85 9.55 15.21
N SER A 179 -23.80 8.62 15.27
CA SER A 179 -23.70 7.36 14.52
C SER A 179 -23.32 7.70 13.08
N PRO A 180 -22.24 7.11 12.53
CA PRO A 180 -21.78 7.47 11.21
C PRO A 180 -22.87 7.10 10.20
N SER A 181 -23.39 8.10 9.49
CA SER A 181 -24.38 7.90 8.41
C SER A 181 -23.76 7.25 7.17
N THR A 182 -22.44 7.09 7.16
CA THR A 182 -21.65 6.54 6.06
C THR A 182 -20.68 5.50 6.59
N ASP A 183 -20.60 4.36 5.91
CA ASP A 183 -19.58 3.36 6.18
C ASP A 183 -18.48 3.43 5.12
N SER A 184 -17.25 3.68 5.54
CA SER A 184 -16.07 3.63 4.69
C SER A 184 -15.48 2.22 4.57
N SER A 185 -16.03 1.23 5.30
CA SER A 185 -15.53 -0.15 5.31
C SER A 185 -15.82 -0.94 4.02
N ASN A 186 -16.56 -0.34 3.08
CA ASN A 186 -16.93 -0.98 1.80
C ASN A 186 -15.84 -0.92 0.73
N VAL A 187 -14.78 -0.12 0.95
CA VAL A 187 -13.63 -0.01 0.04
C VAL A 187 -12.35 -0.33 0.77
N GLU A 188 -11.59 -1.31 0.25
CA GLU A 188 -10.29 -1.69 0.77
C GLU A 188 -9.27 -1.61 -0.37
N ALA A 189 -8.26 -0.75 -0.21
CA ALA A 189 -7.16 -0.62 -1.15
C ALA A 189 -6.01 -1.55 -0.74
N TYR A 190 -5.49 -2.31 -1.71
CA TYR A 190 -4.38 -3.24 -1.52
C TYR A 190 -3.15 -2.76 -2.29
N TYR A 191 -2.03 -2.66 -1.59
CA TYR A 191 -0.72 -2.28 -2.10
C TYR A 191 0.24 -3.48 -2.03
N SER A 192 1.30 -3.46 -2.83
CA SER A 192 2.41 -4.39 -2.68
C SER A 192 3.47 -3.82 -1.73
N SER A 193 4.19 -4.68 -1.00
CA SER A 193 5.27 -4.23 -0.12
C SER A 193 6.34 -3.40 -0.84
N TRP A 194 6.63 -3.65 -2.12
CA TRP A 194 7.64 -2.87 -2.82
C TRP A 194 7.19 -1.41 -3.04
N GLN A 195 5.88 -1.15 -3.07
CA GLN A 195 5.34 0.21 -3.21
C GLN A 195 5.64 1.07 -1.98
N VAL A 196 6.02 0.48 -0.84
CA VAL A 196 6.51 1.21 0.33
C VAL A 196 7.84 1.89 0.01
N LEU A 197 8.72 1.22 -0.75
CA LEU A 197 9.97 1.81 -1.23
C LEU A 197 9.70 2.95 -2.22
N LEU A 198 8.78 2.73 -3.17
CA LEU A 198 8.34 3.78 -4.10
C LEU A 198 7.79 5.01 -3.36
N ALA A 199 6.92 4.80 -2.37
CA ALA A 199 6.39 5.88 -1.55
C ALA A 199 7.50 6.62 -0.78
N ALA A 200 8.54 5.93 -0.32
CA ALA A 200 9.70 6.59 0.30
C ALA A 200 10.50 7.44 -0.69
N GLU A 201 10.64 6.99 -1.94
CA GLU A 201 11.23 7.80 -3.03
C GLU A 201 10.38 9.03 -3.34
N VAL A 202 9.06 8.86 -3.39
CA VAL A 202 8.11 9.96 -3.57
C VAL A 202 8.19 10.95 -2.40
N ALA A 203 8.39 10.49 -1.17
CA ALA A 203 8.56 11.37 -0.04
C ALA A 203 9.85 12.21 -0.13
N ASP A 204 10.90 11.66 -0.74
CA ASP A 204 12.14 12.38 -1.06
C ASP A 204 12.02 13.26 -2.30
N MET A 205 10.91 13.19 -3.06
CA MET A 205 10.61 14.12 -4.14
C MET A 205 10.35 15.52 -3.58
N GLY A 206 11.43 16.27 -3.47
CA GLY A 206 11.42 17.67 -3.11
C GLY A 206 12.48 18.43 -3.88
N ILE A 207 12.38 19.76 -3.86
CA ILE A 207 13.48 20.61 -4.31
C ILE A 207 14.52 20.61 -3.20
N HIS A 208 15.55 19.77 -3.36
CA HIS A 208 16.70 19.75 -2.47
C HIS A 208 17.72 20.79 -2.95
N CYS A 209 17.83 21.89 -2.21
CA CYS A 209 18.90 22.86 -2.42
C CYS A 209 20.10 22.44 -1.58
N ARG A 210 21.21 22.04 -2.20
CA ARG A 210 22.49 21.91 -1.49
C ARG A 210 23.24 23.22 -1.58
N VAL A 211 23.62 23.74 -0.43
CA VAL A 211 24.42 24.97 -0.34
C VAL A 211 25.51 24.77 0.71
N ASN A 212 26.73 25.19 0.39
CA ASN A 212 27.82 25.18 1.36
C ASN A 212 27.61 26.31 2.37
N LEU A 213 27.24 25.95 3.61
CA LEU A 213 27.00 26.92 4.68
C LEU A 213 28.25 27.23 5.52
N ALA A 214 29.44 26.75 5.12
CA ALA A 214 30.69 27.05 5.80
C ALA A 214 31.11 28.52 5.67
N ASP A 215 30.58 29.21 4.65
CA ASP A 215 30.74 30.64 4.43
C ASP A 215 29.53 31.38 5.03
N ASP A 216 29.80 32.32 5.95
CA ASP A 216 28.78 33.05 6.70
C ASP A 216 27.89 33.93 5.81
N ASP A 217 28.44 34.47 4.73
CA ASP A 217 27.69 35.28 3.77
C ASP A 217 26.77 34.40 2.92
N ILE A 218 27.27 33.24 2.47
CA ILE A 218 26.43 32.25 1.78
C ILE A 218 25.30 31.77 2.70
N ARG A 219 25.61 31.51 3.98
CA ARG A 219 24.62 31.11 4.98
C ARG A 219 23.56 32.19 5.19
N ALA A 220 23.97 33.45 5.36
CA ALA A 220 23.04 34.58 5.53
C ALA A 220 22.14 34.76 4.29
N ARG A 221 22.70 34.69 3.08
CA ARG A 221 21.94 34.74 1.82
C ARG A 221 20.96 33.58 1.69
N CYS A 222 21.35 32.37 2.07
CA CYS A 222 20.46 31.21 2.09
C CYS A 222 19.27 31.40 3.03
N VAL A 223 19.53 31.83 4.26
CA VAL A 223 18.48 32.08 5.25
C VAL A 223 17.52 33.17 4.74
N ALA A 224 18.04 34.24 4.15
CA ALA A 224 17.23 35.31 3.56
C ALA A 224 16.38 34.81 2.38
N ALA A 225 16.95 34.02 1.47
CA ALA A 225 16.24 33.45 0.34
C ALA A 225 15.12 32.49 0.78
N VAL A 226 15.39 31.61 1.75
CA VAL A 226 14.39 30.69 2.33
C VAL A 226 13.25 31.46 3.00
N ARG A 227 13.56 32.49 3.80
CA ARG A 227 12.54 33.37 4.42
C ARG A 227 11.70 34.10 3.38
N ALA A 228 12.33 34.57 2.30
CA ALA A 228 11.67 35.20 1.16
C ALA A 228 10.98 34.20 0.21
N ARG A 229 11.01 32.89 0.52
CA ARG A 229 10.44 31.80 -0.30
C ARG A 229 11.04 31.71 -1.71
N ARG A 230 12.31 32.08 -1.89
CA ARG A 230 13.08 31.93 -3.13
C ARG A 230 14.13 30.81 -2.99
N ILE A 231 14.59 30.28 -4.12
CA ILE A 231 15.74 29.36 -4.16
C ILE A 231 17.01 30.18 -3.87
N PRO A 232 17.90 29.76 -2.95
CA PRO A 232 19.15 30.45 -2.69
C PRO A 232 20.02 30.55 -3.94
N GLU A 233 20.49 31.75 -4.28
CA GLU A 233 21.45 31.94 -5.36
C GLU A 233 22.75 31.19 -5.05
N GLY A 234 23.31 30.51 -6.05
CA GLY A 234 24.50 29.66 -5.89
C GLY A 234 24.23 28.28 -5.29
N SER A 235 22.96 27.92 -5.01
CA SER A 235 22.63 26.53 -4.71
C SER A 235 22.86 25.66 -5.93
N SER A 236 23.57 24.54 -5.80
CA SER A 236 23.40 23.46 -6.76
C SER A 236 22.01 22.89 -6.49
N VAL A 237 21.06 23.28 -7.34
CA VAL A 237 19.76 22.62 -7.39
C VAL A 237 20.06 21.20 -7.84
N LEU A 238 20.01 20.24 -6.91
CA LEU A 238 19.98 18.84 -7.29
C LEU A 238 18.63 18.66 -7.99
N THR A 239 18.72 18.66 -9.31
CA THR A 239 17.60 18.54 -10.24
C THR A 239 16.68 17.42 -9.80
N LEU A 240 15.38 17.69 -9.92
CA LEU A 240 14.23 16.77 -9.82
C LEU A 240 14.36 15.44 -10.60
N GLY A 241 15.49 15.18 -11.25
CA GLY A 241 15.74 14.00 -12.07
C GLY A 241 15.83 12.71 -11.26
N ASP A 242 16.63 12.65 -10.20
CA ASP A 242 16.93 11.36 -9.54
C ASP A 242 15.70 10.63 -9.01
N PRO A 243 14.77 11.26 -8.26
CA PRO A 243 13.55 10.60 -7.84
C PRO A 243 12.60 10.26 -9.00
N VAL A 244 12.47 11.14 -10.00
CA VAL A 244 11.59 10.88 -11.17
C VAL A 244 12.10 9.71 -11.98
N LEU A 245 13.41 9.67 -12.25
CA LEU A 245 14.08 8.54 -12.89
C LEU A 245 13.92 7.27 -12.05
N CYS A 246 14.01 7.39 -10.72
CA CYS A 246 13.76 6.25 -9.82
C CYS A 246 12.33 5.71 -9.96
N MET A 247 11.32 6.59 -10.02
CA MET A 247 9.93 6.17 -10.24
C MET A 247 9.74 5.45 -11.58
N LEU A 248 10.37 5.94 -12.65
CA LEU A 248 10.36 5.26 -13.94
C LEU A 248 11.03 3.88 -13.85
N SER A 249 12.17 3.77 -13.16
CA SER A 249 12.81 2.47 -12.91
C SER A 249 11.95 1.51 -12.09
N PHE A 250 11.13 2.00 -11.14
CA PHE A 250 10.15 1.16 -10.45
C PHE A 250 9.10 0.58 -11.42
N GLN A 251 8.65 1.36 -12.40
CA GLN A 251 7.72 0.90 -13.42
C GLN A 251 8.38 -0.12 -14.36
N GLU A 252 9.60 0.16 -14.82
CA GLU A 252 10.42 -0.76 -15.63
C GLU A 252 10.65 -2.12 -14.92
N HIS A 253 10.77 -2.08 -13.59
CA HIS A 253 11.00 -3.26 -12.77
C HIS A 253 9.73 -3.85 -12.12
N GLU A 254 8.53 -3.38 -12.44
CA GLU A 254 7.29 -3.77 -11.75
C GLU A 254 7.06 -5.29 -11.73
N GLN A 255 7.27 -5.97 -12.86
CA GLN A 255 7.10 -7.43 -12.96
C GLN A 255 8.12 -8.19 -12.10
N MET A 256 9.37 -7.75 -12.09
CA MET A 256 10.43 -8.36 -11.28
C MET A 256 10.17 -8.16 -9.79
N LEU A 257 9.75 -6.96 -9.39
CA LEU A 257 9.38 -6.64 -8.01
C LEU A 257 8.19 -7.50 -7.54
N ASN A 258 7.18 -7.68 -8.40
CA ASN A 258 6.05 -8.56 -8.11
C ASN A 258 6.49 -10.03 -7.93
N ALA A 259 7.42 -10.52 -8.76
CA ALA A 259 7.97 -11.86 -8.64
C ALA A 259 8.75 -12.05 -7.31
N VAL A 260 9.55 -11.07 -6.91
CA VAL A 260 10.29 -11.11 -5.63
C VAL A 260 9.33 -11.12 -4.45
N VAL A 261 8.33 -10.24 -4.44
CA VAL A 261 7.33 -10.21 -3.35
C VAL A 261 6.55 -11.53 -3.29
N TRP A 262 6.23 -12.12 -4.44
CA TRP A 262 5.60 -13.44 -4.50
C TRP A 262 6.46 -14.52 -3.89
N PHE A 263 7.72 -14.63 -4.33
CA PHE A 263 8.68 -15.60 -3.83
C PHE A 263 8.93 -15.46 -2.33
N ALA A 264 9.10 -14.23 -1.83
CA ALA A 264 9.34 -13.95 -0.42
C ALA A 264 8.14 -14.38 0.44
N GLU A 265 6.91 -14.07 -0.01
CA GLU A 265 5.69 -14.45 0.70
C GLU A 265 5.48 -15.97 0.73
N GLU A 266 5.67 -16.67 -0.40
CA GLU A 266 5.53 -18.14 -0.44
C GLU A 266 6.61 -18.85 0.40
N THR A 267 7.84 -18.33 0.38
CA THR A 267 8.92 -18.82 1.24
C THR A 267 8.56 -18.64 2.72
N HIS A 268 8.04 -17.47 3.11
CA HIS A 268 7.60 -17.22 4.48
C HIS A 268 6.44 -18.14 4.89
N ARG A 269 5.45 -18.36 4.01
CA ARG A 269 4.34 -19.31 4.25
C ARG A 269 4.83 -20.74 4.41
N ALA A 270 5.81 -21.18 3.61
CA ALA A 270 6.42 -22.50 3.75
C ALA A 270 7.12 -22.66 5.10
N LEU A 271 7.90 -21.66 5.53
CA LEU A 271 8.55 -21.68 6.83
C LEU A 271 7.53 -21.74 7.98
N ASN A 272 6.48 -20.93 7.92
CA ASN A 272 5.47 -20.91 8.97
C ASN A 272 4.66 -22.21 9.04
N ARG A 273 4.44 -22.90 7.90
CA ARG A 273 3.82 -24.24 7.90
C ARG A 273 4.64 -25.23 8.72
N ILE A 274 5.96 -25.22 8.54
CA ILE A 274 6.88 -26.07 9.32
C ILE A 274 6.85 -25.64 10.80
N ALA A 275 6.98 -24.34 11.06
CA ALA A 275 7.06 -23.79 12.42
C ALA A 275 5.81 -24.03 13.28
N ARG A 276 4.62 -24.25 12.70
CA ARG A 276 3.38 -24.53 13.45
C ARG A 276 3.44 -25.80 14.30
N HIS A 277 4.30 -26.75 13.94
CA HIS A 277 4.47 -27.99 14.70
C HIS A 277 5.45 -27.83 15.87
N HIS A 278 6.02 -26.64 16.04
CA HIS A 278 7.00 -26.34 17.08
C HIS A 278 6.43 -25.35 18.10
N SER A 279 6.68 -25.61 19.37
CA SER A 279 6.50 -24.62 20.43
C SER A 279 7.84 -23.91 20.71
N GLY A 280 7.88 -22.59 20.56
CA GLY A 280 9.05 -21.78 20.92
C GLY A 280 10.14 -21.71 19.84
N ARG A 281 11.39 -21.48 20.28
CA ARG A 281 12.56 -21.34 19.39
C ARG A 281 13.18 -22.71 19.12
N SER A 282 12.56 -23.49 18.23
CA SER A 282 13.13 -24.75 17.76
C SER A 282 14.02 -24.54 16.55
N LEU A 283 15.13 -25.28 16.48
CA LEU A 283 15.92 -25.41 15.25
C LEU A 283 15.20 -26.40 14.33
N LEU A 284 15.19 -26.11 13.02
CA LEU A 284 14.64 -27.01 12.02
C LEU A 284 15.47 -28.30 11.97
N THR A 285 14.81 -29.46 11.99
CA THR A 285 15.46 -30.76 11.75
C THR A 285 16.05 -30.82 10.34
N GLY A 286 16.93 -31.81 10.08
CA GLY A 286 17.50 -31.99 8.73
C GLY A 286 16.44 -32.18 7.64
N GLU A 287 15.38 -32.95 7.95
CA GLU A 287 14.24 -33.17 7.06
C GLU A 287 13.45 -31.89 6.82
N GLU A 288 13.17 -31.12 7.87
CA GLU A 288 12.45 -29.85 7.77
C GLU A 288 13.24 -28.80 6.99
N GLN A 289 14.57 -28.74 7.18
CA GLN A 289 15.43 -27.88 6.38
C GLN A 289 15.38 -28.26 4.91
N GLN A 290 15.39 -29.56 4.61
CA GLN A 290 15.29 -30.04 3.23
C GLN A 290 13.93 -29.72 2.62
N HIS A 291 12.84 -29.97 3.35
CA HIS A 291 11.48 -29.61 2.94
C HIS A 291 11.36 -28.10 2.67
N TYR A 292 11.94 -27.27 3.54
CA TYR A 292 11.96 -25.82 3.36
C TYR A 292 12.74 -25.41 2.11
N ARG A 293 13.92 -26.00 1.86
CA ARG A 293 14.71 -25.74 0.64
C ARG A 293 13.92 -26.10 -0.62
N ASP A 294 13.24 -27.24 -0.64
CA ASP A 294 12.45 -27.66 -1.79
C ASP A 294 11.21 -26.78 -1.99
N ALA A 295 10.58 -26.32 -0.92
CA ALA A 295 9.52 -25.32 -1.00
C ALA A 295 10.02 -23.98 -1.57
N ARG A 296 11.21 -23.52 -1.17
CA ARG A 296 11.84 -22.30 -1.73
C ARG A 296 12.15 -22.44 -3.22
N ARG A 297 12.68 -23.59 -3.64
CA ARG A 297 12.97 -23.86 -5.07
C ARG A 297 11.70 -23.83 -5.91
N ARG A 298 10.62 -24.47 -5.44
CA ARG A 298 9.31 -24.42 -6.09
C ARG A 298 8.76 -23.00 -6.16
N ALA A 299 8.73 -22.29 -5.04
CA ALA A 299 8.29 -20.89 -5.00
C ALA A 299 9.08 -19.99 -5.96
N ALA A 300 10.39 -20.23 -6.13
CA ALA A 300 11.22 -19.51 -7.08
C ALA A 300 10.84 -19.81 -8.54
N ALA A 301 10.65 -21.09 -8.88
CA ALA A 301 10.20 -21.51 -10.22
C ALA A 301 8.82 -20.93 -10.55
N ASP A 302 7.85 -21.08 -9.63
CA ASP A 302 6.49 -20.57 -9.80
C ASP A 302 6.48 -19.04 -9.95
N ALA A 303 7.30 -18.32 -9.19
CA ALA A 303 7.43 -16.87 -9.33
C ALA A 303 8.03 -16.48 -10.70
N ALA A 304 9.07 -17.18 -11.14
CA ALA A 304 9.70 -16.89 -12.42
C ALA A 304 8.76 -17.14 -13.60
N GLU A 305 8.04 -18.25 -13.57
CA GLU A 305 7.04 -18.60 -14.59
C GLU A 305 5.87 -17.62 -14.58
N ARG A 306 5.22 -17.43 -13.42
CA ARG A 306 4.03 -16.58 -13.27
C ARG A 306 4.23 -15.15 -13.75
N PHE A 307 5.42 -14.59 -13.53
CA PHE A 307 5.73 -13.21 -13.89
C PHE A 307 6.61 -13.10 -15.15
N ALA A 308 6.90 -14.22 -15.83
CA ALA A 308 7.77 -14.30 -16.99
C ALA A 308 9.13 -13.60 -16.80
N VAL A 309 9.76 -13.80 -15.62
CA VAL A 309 11.02 -13.14 -15.26
C VAL A 309 12.22 -14.07 -15.36
N GLY A 310 13.26 -13.61 -16.06
CA GLY A 310 14.53 -14.32 -16.24
C GLY A 310 15.63 -13.87 -15.29
N SER A 311 16.70 -14.67 -15.19
CA SER A 311 17.87 -14.35 -14.34
C SER A 311 18.57 -13.05 -14.71
N ALA A 312 18.57 -12.65 -15.99
CA ALA A 312 19.18 -11.39 -16.43
C ALA A 312 18.43 -10.18 -15.88
N GLN A 313 17.10 -10.18 -15.98
CA GLN A 313 16.21 -9.15 -15.43
C GLN A 313 16.35 -9.06 -13.90
N LEU A 314 16.39 -10.21 -13.19
CA LEU A 314 16.61 -10.21 -11.75
C LEU A 314 17.99 -9.64 -11.36
N THR A 315 19.02 -9.85 -12.18
CA THR A 315 20.34 -9.24 -11.97
C THR A 315 20.30 -7.72 -12.13
N GLU A 316 19.54 -7.23 -13.10
CA GLU A 316 19.31 -5.79 -13.29
C GLU A 316 18.57 -5.19 -12.10
N LEU A 317 17.51 -5.85 -11.62
CA LEU A 317 16.79 -5.45 -10.41
C LEU A 317 17.71 -5.39 -9.18
N CYS A 318 18.60 -6.39 -8.99
CA CYS A 318 19.61 -6.35 -7.93
C CYS A 318 20.49 -5.09 -8.02
N ARG A 319 20.95 -4.72 -9.21
CA ARG A 319 21.77 -3.50 -9.41
C ARG A 319 20.96 -2.24 -9.13
N PHE A 320 19.69 -2.18 -9.52
CA PHE A 320 18.80 -1.07 -9.19
C PHE A 320 18.65 -0.93 -7.66
N LEU A 321 18.23 -1.99 -6.97
CA LEU A 321 18.01 -1.97 -5.52
C LEU A 321 19.30 -1.68 -4.73
N ALA A 322 20.44 -2.26 -5.14
CA ALA A 322 21.74 -2.00 -4.50
C ALA A 322 22.19 -0.54 -4.66
N ARG A 323 22.00 0.05 -5.86
CA ARG A 323 22.28 1.48 -6.08
C ARG A 323 21.39 2.36 -5.19
N ARG A 324 20.09 2.07 -5.12
CA ARG A 324 19.15 2.84 -4.26
C ARG A 324 19.50 2.69 -2.79
N TRP A 325 19.77 1.46 -2.33
CA TRP A 325 20.25 1.20 -0.97
C TRP A 325 21.45 2.08 -0.61
N SER A 326 22.51 2.04 -1.43
CA SER A 326 23.72 2.85 -1.23
C SER A 326 23.42 4.35 -1.23
N CYS A 327 22.50 4.80 -2.09
CA CYS A 327 22.10 6.21 -2.17
C CYS A 327 21.40 6.68 -0.87
N TRP A 328 20.48 5.88 -0.33
CA TRP A 328 19.78 6.19 0.93
C TRP A 328 20.69 6.11 2.15
N ASP A 329 21.60 5.14 2.18
CA ASP A 329 22.61 5.01 3.23
C ASP A 329 23.54 6.23 3.24
N GLY A 330 24.06 6.63 2.08
CA GLY A 330 24.89 7.83 1.93
C GLY A 330 24.16 9.16 2.23
N LYS A 331 22.82 9.18 2.15
CA LYS A 331 21.98 10.31 2.59
C LYS A 331 21.72 10.34 4.10
N GLY A 332 22.21 9.37 4.87
CA GLY A 332 21.95 9.27 6.31
C GLY A 332 20.51 8.89 6.62
N ARG A 333 19.88 8.06 5.78
CA ARG A 333 18.49 7.58 5.96
C ARG A 333 18.49 6.06 6.19
N PRO A 334 19.00 5.59 7.34
CA PRO A 334 19.25 4.17 7.58
C PRO A 334 17.98 3.30 7.56
N CYS A 335 16.83 3.84 7.96
CA CYS A 335 15.56 3.10 7.94
C CYS A 335 15.12 2.75 6.51
N VAL A 336 15.19 3.71 5.58
CA VAL A 336 14.86 3.48 4.16
C VAL A 336 15.92 2.56 3.53
N ALA A 337 17.20 2.79 3.82
CA ALA A 337 18.28 1.92 3.36
C ALA A 337 18.08 0.46 3.83
N SER A 338 17.71 0.25 5.10
CA SER A 338 17.41 -1.09 5.64
C SER A 338 16.27 -1.76 4.88
N ALA A 339 15.19 -1.03 4.59
CA ALA A 339 14.08 -1.58 3.80
C ALA A 339 14.52 -2.01 2.38
N TYR A 340 15.37 -1.22 1.72
CA TYR A 340 15.97 -1.62 0.44
C TYR A 340 16.87 -2.85 0.57
N LYS A 341 17.63 -2.95 1.66
CA LYS A 341 18.51 -4.10 1.94
C LYS A 341 17.71 -5.39 2.12
N ASP A 342 16.60 -5.33 2.84
CA ASP A 342 15.68 -6.46 3.02
C ASP A 342 15.10 -6.90 1.67
N PHE A 343 14.70 -5.95 0.83
CA PHE A 343 14.26 -6.23 -0.54
C PHE A 343 15.34 -6.84 -1.43
N LEU A 344 16.55 -6.31 -1.35
CA LEU A 344 17.69 -6.81 -2.10
C LEU A 344 18.04 -8.25 -1.69
N ALA A 345 17.95 -8.59 -0.40
CA ALA A 345 18.23 -9.94 0.08
C ALA A 345 17.31 -10.99 -0.57
N ASP A 346 15.99 -10.74 -0.61
CA ASP A 346 15.05 -11.63 -1.28
C ASP A 346 15.24 -11.65 -2.80
N THR A 347 15.59 -10.50 -3.39
CA THR A 347 15.91 -10.39 -4.82
C THR A 347 17.13 -11.22 -5.20
N VAL A 348 18.17 -11.27 -4.37
CA VAL A 348 19.37 -12.10 -4.58
C VAL A 348 19.08 -13.59 -4.37
N ASN A 349 18.21 -13.92 -3.40
CA ASN A 349 17.85 -15.29 -3.10
C ASN A 349 17.08 -15.96 -4.26
N LEU A 350 16.19 -15.24 -4.93
CA LEU A 350 15.37 -15.75 -6.03
C LEU A 350 16.21 -16.40 -7.16
N PRO A 351 17.17 -15.72 -7.81
CA PRO A 351 17.98 -16.31 -8.87
C PRO A 351 18.92 -17.42 -8.38
N ILE A 352 19.36 -17.41 -7.11
CA ILE A 352 20.12 -18.52 -6.52
C ILE A 352 19.26 -19.79 -6.52
N GLN A 353 18.00 -19.69 -6.10
CA GLN A 353 17.09 -20.84 -6.11
C GLN A 353 16.80 -21.31 -7.55
N LEU A 354 16.66 -20.40 -8.51
CA LEU A 354 16.43 -20.76 -9.92
C LEU A 354 17.60 -21.52 -10.55
N ARG A 355 18.85 -21.21 -10.20
CA ARG A 355 20.03 -21.94 -10.69
C ARG A 355 20.00 -23.40 -10.28
N HIS A 356 19.69 -23.66 -9.01
CA HIS A 356 19.56 -25.04 -8.51
C HIS A 356 18.43 -25.83 -9.18
N VAL A 357 17.34 -25.17 -9.56
CA VAL A 357 16.25 -25.82 -10.31
C VAL A 357 16.76 -26.26 -11.69
N ARG A 358 17.49 -25.40 -12.40
CA ARG A 358 18.03 -25.72 -13.73
C ARG A 358 19.06 -26.85 -13.69
N GLU A 359 19.97 -26.83 -12.72
CA GLU A 359 20.98 -27.89 -12.54
C GLU A 359 20.33 -29.28 -12.35
N MET A 360 19.17 -29.36 -11.70
CA MET A 360 18.44 -30.63 -11.56
C MET A 360 17.84 -31.18 -12.87
N PHE A 361 17.51 -30.31 -13.83
CA PHE A 361 16.97 -30.72 -15.13
C PHE A 361 18.04 -31.16 -16.13
N PHE A 362 19.28 -30.65 -16.02
CA PHE A 362 20.37 -31.05 -16.92
C PHE A 362 21.04 -32.40 -16.56
N LEU A 363 20.72 -32.96 -15.39
CA LEU A 363 21.28 -34.23 -14.91
C LEU A 363 20.34 -35.43 -15.12
N ARG A 364 19.23 -35.25 -15.85
CA ARG A 364 18.31 -36.31 -16.26
C ARG A 364 18.33 -36.43 -17.78
#